data_AF-A0A836TCM1-F1
#
_entry.id   AF-A0A836TCM1-F1
#
_cell.length_a   1.000
_cell.length_b   1.000
_cell.length_c   1.000
_cell.angle_alpha   90.00
_cell.angle_beta   90.00
_cell.angle_gamma   90.00
#
_symmetry.space_group_name_H-M   'P 1'
#
loop_
_entity.id
_entity.type
_entity.pdbx_description
1 polymer ?
#
loop_
_entity_poly.entity_id
_entity_poly.type
_entity_poly.pdbx_seq_one_letter_code
_entity_poly.pdbx_strand_id
1 'polypeptide(L)'
;MVKTYAYIRVSTDKQDSENQKFAILQYANNKKLGNVEFIEEAVSGCISWKNRKLKDLIDNLQSGDNLIVAELSRLGRSMLEIMELISILLRKGVNV
;
A
#
# COMPACT_ATOMS: atom_id res chain seq x y z
N MET A 1 1.53 -4.82 -18.53
CA MET A 1 1.46 -6.10 -17.80
C MET A 1 1.06 -5.75 -16.38
N VAL A 2 0.05 -6.41 -15.82
CA VAL A 2 -0.47 -6.10 -14.48
C VAL A 2 0.62 -6.32 -13.44
N LYS A 3 0.87 -5.31 -12.60
CA LYS A 3 1.82 -5.38 -11.50
C LYS A 3 1.10 -5.37 -10.15
N THR A 4 1.74 -5.98 -9.16
CA THR A 4 1.24 -6.02 -7.79
C THR A 4 2.27 -5.38 -6.87
N TYR A 5 1.85 -4.33 -6.19
CA TYR A 5 2.64 -3.57 -5.23
C TYR A 5 2.10 -3.80 -3.82
N ALA A 6 2.98 -3.80 -2.84
CA ALA A 6 2.63 -3.86 -1.43
C ALA A 6 3.24 -2.69 -0.69
N TYR A 7 2.41 -1.94 0.04
CA TYR A 7 2.87 -0.82 0.82
C TYR A 7 2.88 -1.16 2.32
N ILE A 8 4.04 -1.04 2.95
CA ILE A 8 4.25 -1.33 4.37
C ILE A 8 4.80 -0.07 5.04
N ARG A 9 4.12 0.33 6.12
CA ARG A 9 4.53 1.44 6.98
C ARG A 9 4.71 0.94 8.39
N VAL A 10 5.86 1.22 8.98
CA VAL A 10 6.12 0.98 10.40
C VAL A 10 6.57 2.26 11.10
N SER A 11 6.31 2.39 12.38
CA SER A 11 6.74 3.56 13.16
C SER A 11 8.16 3.38 13.68
N THR A 12 8.49 2.17 14.17
CA THR A 12 9.79 1.82 14.78
C THR A 12 10.07 0.32 14.83
N ASP A 13 9.09 -0.55 14.54
CA ASP A 13 9.18 -1.99 14.79
C ASP A 13 9.44 -2.79 13.51
N LYS A 14 10.59 -3.47 13.47
CA LYS A 14 10.97 -4.35 12.35
C LYS A 14 10.27 -5.71 12.39
N GLN A 15 9.82 -6.18 13.56
CA GLN A 15 9.08 -7.45 13.64
C GLN A 15 7.67 -7.27 13.04
N ASP A 16 7.08 -6.09 13.22
CA ASP A 16 5.79 -5.74 12.60
C ASP A 16 5.87 -5.70 11.06
N SER A 17 6.99 -5.24 10.48
CA SER A 17 7.13 -5.23 9.01
C SER A 17 7.22 -6.64 8.40
N GLU A 18 7.93 -7.58 9.04
CA GLU A 18 8.01 -8.96 8.56
C GLU A 18 6.67 -9.69 8.62
N ASN A 19 5.90 -9.50 9.71
CA ASN A 19 4.56 -10.05 9.83
C ASN A 19 3.62 -9.52 8.74
N GLN A 20 3.68 -8.21 8.45
CA GLN A 20 2.91 -7.61 7.37
C GLN A 20 3.31 -8.17 6.00
N LYS A 21 4.61 -8.34 5.72
CA LYS A 21 5.08 -8.98 4.48
C LYS A 21 4.52 -10.38 4.31
N PHE A 22 4.59 -11.19 5.37
CA PHE A 22 4.10 -12.57 5.32
C PHE A 22 2.61 -12.63 5.00
N ALA A 23 1.79 -11.81 5.67
CA ALA A 23 0.36 -11.72 5.41
C ALA A 23 0.05 -11.28 3.97
N ILE A 24 0.78 -10.28 3.46
CA ILE A 24 0.63 -9.79 2.09
C ILE A 24 1.00 -10.85 1.06
N LEU A 25 2.13 -11.55 1.25
CA LEU A 25 2.54 -12.65 0.37
C LEU A 25 1.52 -13.80 0.38
N GLN A 26 1.00 -14.16 1.54
CA GLN A 26 -0.04 -15.19 1.65
C GLN A 26 -1.31 -14.78 0.89
N TYR A 27 -1.75 -13.53 1.05
CA TYR A 27 -2.90 -13.00 0.32
C TYR A 27 -2.66 -12.99 -1.19
N ALA A 28 -1.51 -12.47 -1.65
CA ALA A 28 -1.15 -12.39 -3.06
C ALA A 28 -1.07 -13.77 -3.72
N ASN A 29 -0.49 -14.76 -3.02
CA ASN A 29 -0.42 -16.14 -3.49
C ASN A 29 -1.82 -16.77 -3.60
N ASN A 30 -2.67 -16.61 -2.58
CA ASN A 30 -4.04 -17.12 -2.58
C ASN A 30 -4.87 -16.53 -3.72
N LYS A 31 -4.63 -15.25 -4.05
CA LYS A 31 -5.31 -14.54 -5.14
C LYS A 31 -4.60 -14.66 -6.50
N LYS A 32 -3.47 -15.37 -6.57
CA LYS A 32 -2.65 -15.54 -7.78
C LYS A 32 -2.24 -14.20 -8.43
N LEU A 33 -1.87 -13.22 -7.60
CA LEU A 33 -1.52 -11.86 -8.04
C LEU A 33 -0.08 -11.72 -8.56
N GLY A 34 0.67 -12.83 -8.63
CA GLY A 34 2.04 -12.85 -9.13
C GLY A 34 3.06 -12.30 -8.14
N ASN A 35 4.17 -11.77 -8.68
CA ASN A 35 5.24 -11.19 -7.86
C ASN A 35 4.78 -9.88 -7.22
N VAL A 36 5.13 -9.70 -5.94
CA VAL A 36 4.78 -8.51 -5.16
C VAL A 36 6.02 -7.62 -4.99
N GLU A 37 5.93 -6.38 -5.46
CA GLU A 37 6.94 -5.36 -5.23
C GLU A 37 6.66 -4.63 -3.91
N PHE A 38 7.57 -4.74 -2.94
CA PHE A 38 7.40 -4.15 -1.61
C PHE A 38 7.97 -2.73 -1.55
N ILE A 39 7.13 -1.79 -1.12
CA ILE A 39 7.51 -0.41 -0.77
C ILE A 39 7.41 -0.25 0.75
N GLU A 40 8.57 -0.19 1.39
CA GLU A 40 8.69 -0.05 2.84
C GLU A 40 9.18 1.34 3.25
N GLU A 41 8.55 1.88 4.29
CA GLU A 41 9.02 3.08 4.96
C GLU A 41 8.77 3.07 6.48
N ALA A 42 9.76 3.62 7.20
CA ALA A 42 9.67 3.85 8.64
C ALA A 42 9.26 5.31 8.87
N VAL A 43 7.95 5.56 9.00
CA VAL A 43 7.41 6.92 9.12
C VAL A 43 6.14 6.91 9.98
N SER A 44 5.93 8.00 10.72
CA SER A 44 4.72 8.20 11.51
C SER A 44 3.48 8.32 10.63
N GLY A 45 2.37 7.72 11.05
CA GLY A 45 1.07 7.86 10.39
C GLY A 45 0.54 9.29 10.40
N CYS A 46 1.07 10.17 11.26
CA CYS A 46 0.74 11.60 11.29
C CYS A 46 1.17 12.36 10.03
N ILE A 47 2.12 11.81 9.26
CA ILE A 47 2.62 12.45 8.05
C ILE A 47 1.66 12.09 6.91
N SER A 48 1.18 13.11 6.19
CA SER A 48 0.26 12.90 5.06
C SER A 48 0.90 12.01 4.00
N TRP A 49 0.09 11.18 3.34
CA TRP A 49 0.56 10.26 2.29
C TRP A 49 1.24 10.97 1.12
N LYS A 50 0.89 12.24 0.91
CA LYS A 50 1.48 13.12 -0.11
C LYS A 50 2.96 13.42 0.13
N ASN A 51 3.46 13.22 1.36
CA ASN A 51 4.86 13.45 1.75
C ASN A 51 5.56 12.14 2.14
N ARG A 52 5.09 11.02 1.59
CA ARG A 52 5.58 9.65 1.87
C ARG A 52 5.93 8.97 0.54
N LYS A 53 6.67 7.85 0.59
CA LYS A 53 6.93 7.03 -0.61
C LYS A 53 5.64 6.52 -1.24
N LEU A 54 4.56 6.45 -0.45
CA LEU A 54 3.22 6.16 -0.92
C LEU A 54 2.76 7.08 -2.06
N LYS A 55 3.11 8.37 -2.05
CA LYS A 55 2.76 9.27 -3.16
C LYS A 55 3.42 8.83 -4.46
N ASP A 56 4.72 8.61 -4.44
CA ASP A 56 5.48 8.21 -5.63
C ASP A 56 4.99 6.85 -6.16
N LEU A 57 4.64 5.93 -5.26
CA LEU A 57 4.00 4.67 -5.64
C LEU A 57 2.67 4.92 -6.36
N ILE A 58 1.77 5.71 -5.77
CA ILE A 58 0.47 6.01 -6.36
C ILE A 58 0.61 6.68 -7.72
N ASP A 59 1.56 7.60 -7.87
CA ASP A 59 1.80 8.32 -9.12
C ASP A 59 2.25 7.36 -10.24
N ASN A 60 3.05 6.33 -9.91
CA ASN A 60 3.56 5.32 -10.84
C ASN A 60 2.56 4.18 -11.15
N LEU A 61 1.55 3.96 -10.31
CA LEU A 61 0.54 2.93 -10.55
C LEU A 61 -0.26 3.20 -11.84
N GLN A 62 -0.45 2.13 -12.61
CA GLN A 62 -1.23 2.14 -13.85
C GLN A 62 -2.57 1.43 -13.65
N SER A 63 -3.50 1.69 -14.57
CA SER A 63 -4.81 1.02 -14.56
C SER A 63 -4.64 -0.49 -14.66
N GLY A 64 -5.32 -1.22 -13.79
CA GLY A 64 -5.26 -2.68 -13.66
C GLY A 64 -4.19 -3.18 -12.69
N ASP A 65 -3.29 -2.33 -12.20
CA ASP A 65 -2.34 -2.71 -11.14
C ASP A 65 -3.06 -2.94 -9.80
N ASN A 66 -2.39 -3.68 -8.93
CA ASN A 66 -2.87 -3.99 -7.58
C ASN A 66 -1.98 -3.30 -6.54
N LEU A 67 -2.60 -2.68 -5.54
CA LEU A 67 -1.94 -2.15 -4.35
C LEU A 67 -2.45 -2.90 -3.13
N ILE A 68 -1.59 -3.66 -2.46
CA ILE A 68 -1.94 -4.40 -1.25
C ILE A 68 -1.42 -3.64 -0.03
N VAL A 69 -2.30 -3.46 0.96
CA VAL A 69 -1.93 -2.99 2.30
C VAL A 69 -2.45 -3.95 3.35
N ALA A 70 -1.69 -4.15 4.43
CA ALA A 70 -2.12 -5.02 5.53
C ALA A 70 -3.36 -4.46 6.27
N GLU A 71 -3.48 -3.13 6.33
CA GLU A 71 -4.61 -2.43 6.93
C GLU A 71 -4.71 -0.99 6.41
N LEU A 72 -5.94 -0.42 6.40
CA LEU A 72 -6.20 0.93 5.88
C LEU A 72 -5.44 2.03 6.63
N SER A 73 -5.12 1.80 7.92
CA SER A 73 -4.34 2.74 8.75
C SER A 73 -2.90 2.95 8.24
N ARG A 74 -2.43 2.13 7.29
CA ARG A 74 -1.16 2.34 6.60
C ARG A 74 -1.25 3.48 5.57
N LEU A 75 -2.43 3.74 5.01
CA LEU A 75 -2.65 4.77 3.99
C LEU A 75 -2.74 6.18 4.59
N GLY A 76 -3.35 6.36 5.76
CA GLY A 76 -3.50 7.67 6.40
C GLY A 76 -3.94 7.58 7.85
N ARG A 77 -3.98 8.73 8.54
CA ARG A 77 -4.42 8.80 9.96
C ARG A 77 -5.89 9.17 10.11
N SER A 78 -6.47 9.84 9.12
CA SER A 78 -7.88 10.22 9.12
C SER A 78 -8.67 9.42 8.09
N MET A 79 -9.93 9.14 8.40
CA MET A 79 -10.85 8.51 7.45
C MET A 79 -11.00 9.33 6.18
N LEU A 80 -11.00 10.67 6.29
CA LEU A 80 -11.10 11.56 5.14
C LEU A 80 -9.92 11.39 4.18
N GLU A 81 -8.68 11.36 4.69
CA GLU A 81 -7.49 11.13 3.87
C GLU A 81 -7.50 9.74 3.22
N ILE A 82 -7.92 8.71 3.96
CA ILE A 82 -8.00 7.34 3.44
C ILE A 82 -9.02 7.28 2.29
N MET A 83 -10.19 7.89 2.45
CA MET A 83 -11.23 7.90 1.42
C MET A 83 -10.83 8.73 0.20
N GLU A 84 -10.14 9.87 0.38
CA GLU A 84 -9.56 10.65 -0.71
C GLU A 84 -8.59 9.78 -1.54
N LEU A 85 -7.68 9.07 -0.86
CA LEU A 85 -6.70 8.20 -1.50
C LEU A 85 -7.36 7.03 -2.23
N ILE A 86 -8.32 6.34 -1.61
CA ILE A 86 -9.08 5.26 -2.26
C ILE A 86 -9.80 5.79 -3.51
N SER A 87 -10.42 6.97 -3.42
CA SER A 87 -11.09 7.59 -4.57
C SER A 87 -10.11 7.88 -5.73
N ILE A 88 -8.87 8.25 -5.43
CA ILE A 88 -7.82 8.46 -6.45
C ILE A 88 -7.46 7.12 -7.11
N LEU A 89 -7.23 6.07 -6.33
CA LEU A 89 -6.88 4.73 -6.83
C LEU A 89 -7.98 4.15 -7.72
N LEU A 90 -9.24 4.23 -7.28
CA LEU A 90 -10.39 3.76 -8.05
C LEU A 90 -10.53 4.53 -9.37
N ARG A 91 -10.33 5.85 -9.38
CA ARG A 91 -10.35 6.66 -10.60
C ARG A 91 -9.20 6.31 -11.55
N LYS A 92 -8.05 5.89 -11.02
CA LYS A 92 -6.93 5.37 -11.82
C LYS A 92 -7.17 3.94 -12.35
N GLY A 93 -8.23 3.26 -11.90
CA GLY A 93 -8.48 1.85 -12.24
C GLY A 93 -7.55 0.88 -11.53
N VAL A 94 -6.99 1.29 -10.38
CA VAL A 94 -6.13 0.45 -9.53
C VAL A 94 -7.00 -0.34 -8.55
N ASN A 95 -6.67 -1.62 -8.36
CA ASN A 95 -7.29 -2.45 -7.32
C ASN A 95 -6.54 -2.23 -6.00
N VAL A 96 -7.25 -1.94 -4.90
CA VAL A 96 -6.68 -1.74 -3.56
C VAL A 96 -7.40 -2.59 -2.53
#